data_AF-A0A8T7EMS8-F1
#
_entry.id   AF-A0A8T7EMS8-F1
#
_cell.length_a   1.000
_cell.length_b   1.000
_cell.length_c   1.000
_cell.angle_alpha   90.00
_cell.angle_beta   90.00
_cell.angle_gamma   90.00
#
_symmetry.space_group_name_H-M   'P 1'
#
loop_
_entity.id
_entity.type
_entity.pdbx_description
1 polymer ?
#
loop_
_entity_poly.entity_id
_entity_poly.type
_entity_poly.pdbx_seq_one_letter_code
_entity_poly.pdbx_strand_id
1 'polypeptide(L)'
;MCTRKLDQPPVLQDDAYLGGGAFPPGILPPGVTSEQVVLDLAPLPAGRYSVAVGLYAPNDGVRVRPAVTCCWAVDADRVLIGEVVIGDDG
;
A
#
# COMPACT_ATOMS: atom_id res chain seq x y z
N MET A 1 -7.19 -5.67 -22.09
CA MET A 1 -6.46 -5.11 -20.93
C MET A 1 -6.26 -6.23 -19.92
N CYS A 2 -5.02 -6.64 -19.68
CA CYS A 2 -4.73 -7.64 -18.64
C CYS A 2 -4.78 -6.94 -17.28
N THR A 3 -5.81 -7.22 -16.49
CA THR A 3 -5.94 -6.70 -15.13
C THR A 3 -4.89 -7.40 -14.26
N ARG A 4 -3.88 -6.67 -13.78
CA ARG A 4 -2.83 -7.23 -12.91
C ARG A 4 -3.46 -7.64 -11.58
N LYS A 5 -3.25 -8.89 -11.17
CA LYS A 5 -3.83 -9.50 -9.97
C LYS A 5 -2.76 -9.66 -8.88
N LEU A 6 -3.13 -9.40 -7.63
CA LEU A 6 -2.36 -9.64 -6.41
C LEU A 6 -2.70 -11.04 -5.88
N ASP A 7 -2.29 -12.07 -6.62
CA ASP A 7 -2.56 -13.48 -6.33
C ASP A 7 -1.45 -14.18 -5.51
N GLN A 8 -0.44 -13.42 -5.10
CA GLN A 8 0.65 -13.87 -4.23
C GLN A 8 0.83 -12.90 -3.05
N PRO A 9 1.41 -13.36 -1.92
CA PRO A 9 1.78 -12.47 -0.83
C PRO A 9 2.79 -11.41 -1.31
N PRO A 10 2.82 -10.21 -0.68
CA PRO A 10 3.84 -9.21 -0.97
C PRO A 10 5.25 -9.77 -0.75
N VAL A 11 6.15 -9.50 -1.69
CA VAL A 11 7.57 -9.84 -1.58
C VAL A 11 8.31 -8.92 -0.59
N LEU A 12 7.73 -7.75 -0.32
CA LEU A 12 8.15 -6.77 0.67
C LEU A 12 6.87 -6.07 1.17
N GLN A 13 6.77 -5.82 2.47
CA GLN A 13 5.69 -5.06 3.08
C GLN A 13 6.25 -4.23 4.23
N ASP A 14 5.75 -3.00 4.37
CA ASP A 14 5.94 -2.16 5.54
C ASP A 14 4.57 -1.63 5.97
N ASP A 15 4.26 -1.79 7.26
CA ASP A 15 2.98 -1.41 7.85
C ASP A 15 3.25 -0.42 9.00
N ALA A 16 2.63 0.75 8.94
CA ALA A 16 2.79 1.80 9.94
C ALA A 16 1.46 2.44 10.30
N TYR A 17 1.40 3.00 11.51
CA TYR A 17 0.30 3.90 11.89
C TYR A 17 0.49 5.27 11.23
N LEU A 18 -0.63 5.92 10.92
CA LEU A 18 -0.62 7.27 10.33
C LEU A 18 0.08 8.29 11.25
N GLY A 19 0.52 9.39 10.64
CA GLY A 19 1.29 10.45 11.28
C GLY A 19 2.68 9.99 11.72
N GLY A 20 3.27 9.00 11.02
CA GLY A 20 4.53 8.38 11.42
C GLY A 20 4.46 7.71 12.81
N GLY A 21 3.29 7.16 13.18
CA GLY A 21 3.05 6.62 14.52
C GLY A 21 2.28 7.53 15.48
N ALA A 22 2.05 8.80 15.11
CA ALA A 22 1.38 9.76 15.98
C ALA A 22 -0.12 9.45 16.22
N PHE A 23 -0.75 8.66 15.36
CA PHE A 23 -2.14 8.23 15.49
C PHE A 23 -2.22 6.73 15.77
N PRO A 24 -2.04 6.29 17.04
CA PRO A 24 -2.26 4.90 17.42
C PRO A 24 -3.72 4.46 17.17
N PRO A 25 -3.99 3.15 17.21
CA PRO A 25 -5.34 2.57 17.08
C PRO A 25 -6.43 3.39 17.77
N GLY A 26 -7.48 3.74 17.03
CA GLY A 26 -8.67 4.41 17.54
C GLY A 26 -8.60 5.94 17.69
N ILE A 27 -7.49 6.60 17.35
CA ILE A 27 -7.32 8.07 17.51
C ILE A 27 -7.15 8.78 16.15
N LEU A 28 -7.90 8.35 15.13
CA LEU A 28 -7.98 9.10 13.87
C LEU A 28 -8.97 10.27 14.02
N PRO A 29 -8.53 11.54 13.83
CA PRO A 29 -9.46 12.66 13.81
C PRO A 29 -10.41 12.57 12.61
N PRO A 30 -11.64 13.10 12.71
CA PRO A 30 -12.55 13.16 11.58
C PRO A 30 -11.99 14.05 10.46
N GLY A 31 -12.15 13.63 9.21
CA GLY A 31 -11.75 14.40 8.04
C GLY A 31 -10.86 13.62 7.08
N VAL A 32 -9.96 14.34 6.40
CA VAL A 32 -9.00 13.79 5.44
C VAL A 32 -7.59 13.97 5.99
N THR A 33 -6.83 12.88 6.01
CA THR A 33 -5.39 12.88 6.33
C THR A 33 -4.61 12.49 5.08
N SER A 34 -3.43 13.08 4.93
CA SER A 34 -2.43 12.70 3.92
C SER A 34 -1.22 12.09 4.62
N GLU A 35 -0.60 11.10 3.99
CA GLU A 35 0.56 10.39 4.52
C GLU A 35 1.61 10.19 3.43
N GLN A 36 2.88 10.10 3.83
CA GLN A 36 3.97 9.68 2.97
C GLN A 36 4.63 8.43 3.54
N VAL A 37 4.69 7.37 2.74
CA VAL A 37 5.37 6.12 3.11
C VAL A 37 6.57 5.93 2.20
N VAL A 38 7.71 5.59 2.78
CA VAL A 38 8.96 5.29 2.06
C VAL A 38 9.26 3.82 2.24
N LEU A 39 9.34 3.09 1.12
CA LEU A 39 9.71 1.67 1.11
C LEU A 39 11.19 1.55 0.77
N ASP A 40 11.96 0.86 1.62
CA ASP A 40 13.33 0.47 1.29
C ASP A 40 13.33 -0.73 0.34
N LEU A 41 13.67 -0.48 -0.92
CA LEU A 41 13.69 -1.48 -1.98
C LEU A 41 15.05 -2.18 -2.11
N ALA A 42 16.08 -1.77 -1.36
CA ALA A 42 17.42 -2.35 -1.45
C ALA A 42 17.48 -3.89 -1.27
N PRO A 43 16.62 -4.52 -0.45
CA PRO A 43 16.62 -5.98 -0.31
C PRO A 43 16.07 -6.74 -1.53
N LEU A 44 15.41 -6.07 -2.47
CA LEU A 44 14.77 -6.74 -3.60
C LEU A 44 15.73 -6.91 -4.78
N PRO A 45 15.72 -8.07 -5.45
CA PRO A 45 16.49 -8.26 -6.67
C PRO A 45 15.95 -7.40 -7.82
N ALA A 46 16.77 -7.19 -8.85
CA ALA A 46 16.34 -6.49 -10.05
C ALA A 46 15.09 -7.13 -10.68
N GLY A 47 14.15 -6.32 -11.14
CA GLY A 47 12.87 -6.77 -11.66
C GLY A 47 11.78 -5.69 -11.68
N ARG A 48 10.59 -6.07 -12.13
CA ARG A 48 9.40 -5.20 -12.18
C ARG A 48 8.39 -5.64 -11.13
N TYR A 49 8.09 -4.76 -10.19
CA TYR A 49 7.22 -5.03 -9.05
C TYR A 49 5.93 -4.20 -9.13
N SER A 50 4.82 -4.78 -8.68
CA SER A 50 3.60 -4.03 -8.42
C SER A 50 3.70 -3.37 -7.07
N VAL A 51 3.22 -2.13 -6.99
CA VAL A 51 3.07 -1.41 -5.73
C VAL A 51 1.59 -1.32 -5.38
N ALA A 52 1.23 -1.77 -4.19
CA ALA A 52 -0.14 -1.75 -3.71
C ALA A 52 -0.20 -1.25 -2.26
N VAL A 53 -1.29 -0.56 -1.91
CA VAL A 53 -1.51 0.02 -0.58
C VAL A 53 -2.77 -0.57 0.02
N GLY A 54 -2.69 -1.05 1.25
CA GLY A 54 -3.85 -1.50 2.03
C GLY A 54 -4.11 -0.56 3.21
N LEU A 55 -5.34 -0.60 3.72
CA LEU A 55 -5.70 0.08 4.95
C LEU A 55 -6.22 -0.96 5.95
N TYR A 56 -5.96 -0.73 7.23
CA TYR A 56 -6.51 -1.53 8.31
C TYR A 56 -7.48 -0.67 9.11
N ALA A 57 -8.57 -1.27 9.58
CA ALA A 57 -9.47 -0.64 10.51
C ALA A 57 -8.71 -0.38 11.82
N PRO A 58 -8.78 0.85 12.36
CA PRO A 58 -7.91 1.25 13.46
C PRO A 58 -8.27 0.58 14.79
N ASN A 59 -9.44 -0.06 14.92
CA ASN A 59 -9.91 -0.61 16.20
C ASN A 59 -9.58 -2.10 16.37
N ASP A 60 -9.56 -2.86 15.28
CA ASP A 60 -9.43 -4.32 15.28
C ASP A 60 -8.30 -4.82 14.37
N GLY A 61 -7.63 -3.93 13.64
CA GLY A 61 -6.54 -4.28 12.73
C GLY A 61 -7.00 -5.11 11.53
N VAL A 62 -8.31 -5.20 11.27
CA VAL A 62 -8.85 -5.94 10.13
C VAL A 62 -8.59 -5.15 8.85
N ARG A 63 -8.11 -5.82 7.80
CA ARG A 63 -7.90 -5.18 6.50
C ARG A 63 -9.24 -4.73 5.92
N VAL A 64 -9.36 -3.45 5.60
CA VAL A 64 -10.57 -2.89 5.01
C VAL A 64 -10.43 -2.79 3.50
N ARG A 65 -11.52 -3.03 2.79
CA ARG A 65 -11.58 -2.80 1.34
C ARG A 65 -11.69 -1.29 1.07
N PRO A 66 -10.68 -0.64 0.48
CA PRO A 66 -10.72 0.81 0.27
C PRO A 66 -11.76 1.20 -0.77
N ALA A 67 -12.48 2.30 -0.54
CA ALA A 67 -13.28 2.95 -1.56
C ALA A 67 -12.41 3.92 -2.36
N VAL A 68 -12.34 3.75 -3.68
CA VAL A 68 -11.54 4.60 -4.58
C VAL A 68 -12.45 5.24 -5.61
N THR A 69 -12.23 6.54 -5.89
CA THR A 69 -13.16 7.35 -6.70
C THR A 69 -12.83 7.38 -8.20
N CYS A 70 -11.57 7.18 -8.63
CA CYS A 70 -11.24 6.85 -10.03
C CYS A 70 -9.77 6.40 -10.20
N CYS A 71 -9.46 5.86 -11.40
CA CYS A 71 -8.14 5.50 -11.93
C CYS A 71 -7.33 4.43 -11.17
N TRP A 72 -7.79 4.00 -10.00
CA TRP A 72 -7.15 2.98 -9.20
C TRP A 72 -7.98 1.69 -9.16
N ALA A 73 -7.29 0.54 -9.24
CA ALA A 73 -7.92 -0.76 -9.11
C ALA A 73 -7.76 -1.27 -7.67
N VAL A 74 -8.81 -1.87 -7.10
CA VAL A 74 -8.75 -2.58 -5.82
C VAL A 74 -8.71 -4.07 -6.08
N ASP A 75 -7.67 -4.74 -5.59
CA ASP A 75 -7.54 -6.19 -5.61
C ASP A 75 -6.98 -6.72 -4.29
N ALA A 76 -7.45 -7.89 -3.85
CA ALA A 76 -7.10 -8.48 -2.55
C ALA A 76 -7.12 -7.45 -1.37
N ASP A 77 -8.12 -6.57 -1.35
CA ASP A 77 -8.31 -5.47 -0.38
C ASP A 77 -7.13 -4.47 -0.29
N ARG A 78 -6.43 -4.29 -1.41
CA ARG A 78 -5.39 -3.28 -1.61
C ARG A 78 -5.67 -2.48 -2.88
N VAL A 79 -5.30 -1.22 -2.88
CA VAL A 79 -5.29 -0.35 -4.06
C VAL A 79 -3.99 -0.56 -4.82
N LEU A 80 -4.04 -0.96 -6.09
CA LEU A 80 -2.87 -0.97 -6.97
C LEU A 80 -2.53 0.47 -7.37
N ILE A 81 -1.35 0.96 -6.96
CA ILE A 81 -0.92 2.35 -7.19
C ILE A 81 0.12 2.50 -8.29
N GLY A 82 0.69 1.40 -8.80
CA GLY A 82 1.60 1.46 -9.94
C GLY A 82 2.61 0.32 -9.96
N GLU A 83 3.73 0.58 -10.64
CA GLU A 83 4.85 -0.34 -10.78
C GLU A 83 6.16 0.38 -10.49
N VAL A 84 7.12 -0.37 -9.95
CA VAL A 84 8.51 0.07 -9.82
C VAL A 84 9.41 -0.92 -10.55
N VAL A 85 10.44 -0.40 -11.21
CA VAL A 85 11.51 -1.20 -11.81
C VAL A 85 12.74 -1.01 -10.95
N ILE A 86 13.33 -2.13 -10.51
CA ILE A 86 14.59 -2.17 -9.78
C ILE A 86 15.63 -2.73 -10.75
N GLY A 87 16.71 -2.00 -10.98
CA GLY A 87 17.78 -2.34 -11.92
C GLY A 87 18.52 -1.08 -12.36
N ASP A 88 19.62 -1.25 -13.08
CA ASP A 88 20.30 -0.12 -13.69
C ASP A 88 19.47 0.39 -14.87
N ASP A 89 19.10 1.67 -14.83
CA ASP A 89 18.53 2.39 -15.97
C ASP A 89 19.62 2.75 -17.01
N GLY A 90 20.67 1.93 -17.16
CA GLY A 90 21.82 2.21 -18.03
C GLY A 90 22.75 3.30 -17.52
#